data_AF-A0A418T656-F1
#
_entry.id   AF-A0A418T656-F1
#
_cell.length_a   1.000
_cell.length_b   1.000
_cell.length_c   1.000
_cell.angle_alpha   90.00
_cell.angle_beta   90.00
_cell.angle_gamma   90.00
#
_symmetry.space_group_name_H-M   'P 1'
#
loop_
_entity.id
_entity.type
_entity.pdbx_description
1 polymer ?
#
loop_
_entity_poly.entity_id
_entity_poly.type
_entity_poly.pdbx_seq_one_letter_code
_entity_poly.pdbx_strand_id
1 'polypeptide(L)' 'MINKQHIYNTKCIVCDAQVYDYEPQMCCDGRECGCMGKPLEPPLCSTECEEKVFGKYVGVKEETEQ' A
#
# COMPACT_ATOMS: atom_id res chain seq x y z
N MET A 1 3.17 -25.19 -19.77
CA MET A 1 2.03 -24.64 -18.99
C MET A 1 2.48 -24.58 -17.54
N ILE A 2 2.84 -23.40 -17.02
CA ILE A 2 3.12 -23.23 -15.59
C ILE A 2 2.15 -22.14 -15.13
N ASN A 3 1.07 -22.55 -14.48
CA ASN A 3 0.18 -21.66 -13.73
C ASN A 3 0.98 -21.13 -12.54
N LYS A 4 1.70 -20.03 -12.72
CA LYS A 4 2.23 -19.24 -11.62
C LYS A 4 1.07 -18.50 -10.96
N GLN A 5 0.27 -19.22 -10.18
CA GLN A 5 -0.65 -18.56 -9.27
C GLN A 5 0.23 -17.94 -8.18
N HIS A 6 0.58 -16.67 -8.34
CA HIS A 6 1.29 -15.92 -7.32
C HIS A 6 0.34 -15.77 -6.12
N ILE A 7 0.38 -16.73 -5.20
CA ILE A 7 -0.31 -16.62 -3.91
C ILE A 7 0.52 -15.66 -3.06
N TYR A 8 0.34 -14.35 -3.27
CA TYR A 8 0.88 -13.34 -2.37
C TYR A 8 0.17 -13.48 -1.02
N ASN A 9 0.83 -14.15 -0.08
CA ASN A 9 0.30 -14.43 1.25
C ASN A 9 0.51 -13.19 2.14
N THR A 10 -0.03 -12.05 1.71
CA THR A 10 0.17 -10.75 2.35
C THR A 10 -0.99 -10.44 3.28
N LYS A 11 -0.67 -9.96 4.48
CA LYS A 11 -1.65 -9.61 5.51
C LYS A 11 -1.86 -8.10 5.58
N CYS A 12 -3.09 -7.70 5.88
CA CYS A 12 -3.43 -6.32 6.18
C CYS A 12 -2.63 -5.85 7.39
N ILE A 13 -1.93 -4.73 7.28
CA ILE A 13 -1.11 -4.20 8.39
C ILE A 13 -1.93 -3.73 9.60
N VAL A 14 -3.25 -3.57 9.44
CA VAL A 14 -4.15 -3.05 10.47
C VAL A 14 -4.86 -4.17 11.23
N CYS A 15 -5.28 -5.22 10.54
CA CYS A 15 -6.17 -6.24 11.12
C CYS A 15 -5.75 -7.70 10.83
N ASP A 16 -4.58 -7.91 10.21
CA ASP A 16 -4.03 -9.22 9.84
C ASP A 16 -4.88 -10.08 8.89
N ALA A 17 -5.98 -9.54 8.36
CA ALA A 17 -6.80 -10.20 7.36
C ALA A 17 -6.00 -10.46 6.07
N GLN A 18 -6.32 -11.54 5.37
CA GLN A 18 -5.70 -11.87 4.10
C GLN A 18 -6.03 -10.79 3.06
N VAL A 19 -4.99 -10.22 2.44
CA VAL A 19 -5.15 -9.34 1.27
C VAL A 19 -4.89 -10.21 0.04
N TYR A 20 -5.95 -10.45 -0.72
CA TYR A 20 -5.87 -11.12 -2.01
C TYR A 20 -5.42 -10.08 -3.05
N ASP A 21 -4.54 -10.47 -3.96
CA ASP A 21 -4.10 -9.65 -5.10
C ASP A 21 -3.28 -8.39 -4.77
N TYR A 22 -2.61 -8.36 -3.62
CA TYR A 22 -1.65 -7.29 -3.32
C TYR A 22 -0.35 -7.45 -4.10
N GLU A 23 -0.12 -6.56 -5.07
CA GLU A 23 1.13 -6.43 -5.82
C GLU A 23 1.89 -5.18 -5.35
N PRO A 24 2.92 -5.31 -4.49
CA PRO A 24 3.62 -4.16 -3.94
C PRO A 24 4.41 -3.43 -5.03
N GLN A 25 4.07 -2.16 -5.27
CA GLN A 25 4.96 -1.26 -6.00
C GLN A 25 6.04 -0.77 -5.05
N MET A 26 7.29 -1.12 -5.32
CA MET A 26 8.42 -0.77 -4.47
C MET A 26 8.82 0.69 -4.69
N CYS A 27 9.03 1.44 -3.60
CA CYS A 27 9.39 2.85 -3.68
C CYS A 27 10.79 3.09 -4.28
N CYS A 28 11.78 2.28 -3.94
CA CYS A 28 13.09 2.20 -4.61
C CYS A 28 13.77 0.86 -4.28
N ASP A 29 15.01 0.67 -4.75
CA ASP A 29 15.83 -0.52 -4.42
C ASP A 29 16.37 -0.55 -2.97
N GLY A 30 16.08 0.49 -2.19
CA GLY A 30 16.42 0.65 -0.78
C GLY A 30 17.80 1.24 -0.50
N ARG A 31 18.59 1.63 -1.51
CA ARG A 31 19.97 2.10 -1.31
C ARG A 31 20.14 3.61 -1.37
N GLU A 32 19.25 4.32 -2.07
CA GLU A 32 19.40 5.76 -2.33
C GLU A 32 18.18 6.60 -1.93
N CYS A 33 17.14 5.98 -1.35
CA CYS A 33 15.94 6.69 -0.94
C CYS A 33 15.56 6.38 0.53
N GLY A 34 15.02 7.39 1.23
CA GLY A 34 14.70 7.30 2.67
C GLY A 34 13.58 6.33 3.04
N CYS A 35 12.90 5.71 2.07
CA CYS A 35 11.84 4.74 2.32
C CYS A 35 12.35 3.32 2.62
N MET A 36 13.68 3.09 2.62
CA MET A 36 14.30 1.82 3.02
C MET A 36 13.83 0.61 2.19
N GLY A 37 13.50 0.83 0.91
CA GLY A 37 13.00 -0.22 0.02
C GLY A 37 11.66 -0.79 0.49
N LYS A 38 10.80 0.04 1.10
CA LYS A 38 9.42 -0.34 1.44
C LYS A 38 8.50 -0.21 0.22
N PRO A 39 7.35 -0.90 0.21
CA PRO A 39 6.29 -0.63 -0.75
C PRO A 39 5.80 0.82 -0.65
N LEU A 40 5.39 1.40 -1.78
CA LEU A 40 4.75 2.72 -1.86
C LEU A 40 3.42 2.72 -1.12
N GLU A 41 2.64 1.65 -1.28
CA GLU A 41 1.34 1.48 -0.62
C GLU A 41 1.37 0.27 0.31
N PRO A 42 0.84 0.38 1.54
CA PRO A 42 0.74 -0.75 2.45
C PRO A 42 -0.34 -1.74 1.99
N PRO A 43 -0.22 -3.03 2.34
CA PRO A 43 -1.29 -3.99 2.09
C PRO A 43 -2.46 -3.73 3.04
N LEU A 44 -3.61 -3.37 2.47
CA LEU A 44 -4.84 -3.05 3.19
C LEU A 44 -6.01 -3.86 2.61
N CYS A 45 -6.88 -4.35 3.49
CA CYS A 45 -8.00 -5.21 3.08
C CYS A 45 -9.33 -4.47 2.89
N SER A 46 -9.45 -3.22 3.37
CA SER A 46 -10.69 -2.45 3.30
C SER A 46 -10.42 -0.95 3.43
N THR A 47 -11.36 -0.14 2.95
CA THR A 47 -11.36 1.32 3.12
C THR A 47 -11.28 1.74 4.58
N GLU A 48 -11.90 0.99 5.50
CA GLU A 48 -11.79 1.29 6.94
C GLU A 48 -10.34 1.13 7.45
N CYS A 49 -9.60 0.14 6.96
CA CYS A 49 -8.19 -0.03 7.31
C CYS A 49 -7.32 1.07 6.68
N GLU A 50 -7.66 1.50 5.47
CA GLU A 50 -7.03 2.64 4.80
C GLU A 50 -7.22 3.94 5.57
N GLU A 51 -8.44 4.25 5.98
CA GLU A 51 -8.76 5.42 6.81
C GLU A 51 -8.05 5.41 8.17
N LYS A 52 -7.77 4.23 8.74
CA LYS A 52 -6.99 4.10 9.98
C LYS A 52 -5.51 4.43 9.77
N VAL A 53 -4.98 4.20 8.57
CA VAL A 53 -3.57 4.43 8.25
C VAL A 53 -3.34 5.85 7.74
N PHE A 54 -4.17 6.33 6.82
CA PHE A 54 -4.02 7.62 6.17
C PHE A 54 -4.89 8.73 6.80
N GLY A 55 -5.77 8.38 7.74
CA GLY A 55 -6.78 9.28 8.29
C GLY A 55 -7.93 9.52 7.31
N LYS A 56 -8.97 10.23 7.77
CA LYS A 56 -9.83 10.96 6.83
C LYS A 56 -8.94 12.02 6.18
N TYR A 57 -8.69 11.92 4.89
CA TYR A 57 -8.23 13.05 4.10
C TYR A 57 -9.16 14.24 4.39
N VAL A 58 -8.74 15.15 5.27
CA VAL A 58 -9.34 16.47 5.37
C VAL A 58 -8.82 17.21 4.15
N GLY A 59 -9.51 17.00 3.03
CA GLY A 59 -9.34 17.64 1.72
C GLY A 59 -7.96 18.22 1.44
N VAL A 60 -7.20 17.57 0.55
CA VAL A 60 -6.28 18.32 -0.31
C VAL A 60 -7.17 19.33 -1.02
N LYS A 61 -7.16 20.59 -0.58
CA LYS A 61 -7.65 21.66 -1.45
C LYS A 61 -6.68 21.64 -2.61
N GLU A 62 -7.17 21.35 -3.82
CA GLU A 62 -6.49 21.72 -5.05
C GLU A 62 -6.02 23.17 -4.85
N GLU A 63 -4.70 23.33 -4.73
CA GLU A 63 -4.05 24.62 -4.80
C GLU A 63 -4.14 25.06 -6.26
N THR A 64 -5.26 25.68 -6.63
CA THR A 64 -5.30 26.52 -7.82
C THR A 64 -4.26 27.62 -7.63
N GLU A 65 -3.24 27.57 -8.50
CA GLU A 65 -2.32 28.63 -8.92
C GLU A 65 -2.78 30.07 -8.57
N GLN A 66 -1.86 30.83 -7.98
CA GLN A 66 -1.84 32.30 -8.01
C GLN A 66 -0.51 32.80 -8.57
#